data_AF-A0A497UM74-F1
#
_entry.id   AF-A0A497UM74-F1
#
_cell.length_a   1.000
_cell.length_b   1.000
_cell.length_c   1.000
_cell.angle_alpha   90.00
_cell.angle_beta   90.00
_cell.angle_gamma   90.00
#
_symmetry.space_group_name_H-M   'P 1'
#
loop_
_entity.id
_entity.type
_entity.pdbx_description
1 polymer ?
#
loop_
_entity_poly.entity_id
_entity_poly.type
_entity_poly.pdbx_seq_one_letter_code
_entity_poly.pdbx_strand_id
1 'polypeptide(L)'
;MNIKNIHIGSLIRSKVEEHQISIERICRFFGSTEGDIEKMYHVKSMDTDILMKWCKLLRFDFFRFYTGHLILYSPQSRMDNALRQKGNSLVFRKSIYTQEVKDFILEKIKNGTMTANDVVERYKIPKTTLYKWMKKL
;
A
#
# COMPACT_ATOMS: atom_id res chain seq x y z
N MET A 1 -4.56 2.03 9.98
CA MET A 1 -4.62 0.75 9.23
C MET A 1 -3.35 -0.05 9.50
N ASN A 2 -3.45 -1.38 9.70
CA ASN A 2 -2.27 -2.21 9.92
C ASN A 2 -1.67 -2.69 8.58
N ILE A 3 -0.66 -1.99 8.06
CA ILE A 3 0.02 -2.38 6.81
C ILE A 3 0.86 -3.65 6.98
N LYS A 4 1.22 -4.04 8.22
CA LYS A 4 1.96 -5.29 8.48
C LYS A 4 1.10 -6.53 8.20
N ASN A 5 -0.20 -6.47 8.48
CA ASN A 5 -1.13 -7.58 8.28
C ASN A 5 -2.32 -7.11 7.43
N ILE A 6 -2.15 -7.14 6.11
CA ILE A 6 -3.18 -6.73 5.16
C ILE A 6 -4.28 -7.80 5.09
N HIS A 7 -5.52 -7.35 5.24
CA HIS A 7 -6.72 -8.15 4.99
C HIS A 7 -7.53 -7.45 3.90
N ILE A 8 -7.36 -7.88 2.64
CA ILE A 8 -7.81 -7.09 1.49
C ILE A 8 -9.33 -6.99 1.38
N GLY A 9 -10.07 -8.06 1.71
CA GLY A 9 -11.52 -8.08 1.61
C GLY A 9 -12.20 -7.02 2.49
N SER A 10 -11.75 -6.89 3.74
CA SER A 10 -12.28 -5.89 4.68
C SER A 10 -11.94 -4.46 4.24
N LEU A 11 -10.76 -4.22 3.66
CA LEU A 11 -10.40 -2.91 3.12
C LEU A 11 -11.28 -2.54 1.92
N ILE A 12 -11.58 -3.50 1.04
CA ILE A 12 -12.51 -3.30 -0.06
C ILE A 12 -13.90 -2.97 0.48
N ARG A 13 -14.41 -3.75 1.45
CA ARG A 13 -15.71 -3.52 2.07
C ARG A 13 -15.82 -2.11 2.67
N SER A 14 -14.85 -1.69 3.47
CA SER A 14 -14.84 -0.34 4.04
C SER A 14 -14.86 0.75 2.95
N LYS A 15 -14.19 0.53 1.82
CA LYS A 15 -14.20 1.49 0.70
C LYS A 15 -15.51 1.49 -0.07
N VAL A 16 -16.16 0.33 -0.22
CA VAL A 16 -17.52 0.22 -0.79
C VAL A 16 -18.52 0.98 0.07
N GLU A 17 -18.47 0.79 1.39
CA GLU A 17 -19.32 1.48 2.37
C GLU A 17 -19.09 3.00 2.34
N GLU A 18 -17.83 3.45 2.28
CA GLU A 18 -17.48 4.87 2.15
C GLU A 18 -18.04 5.49 0.86
N HIS A 19 -18.01 4.76 -0.25
CA HIS A 19 -18.52 5.23 -1.54
C HIS A 19 -20.02 4.99 -1.73
N GLN A 20 -20.68 4.33 -0.78
CA GLN A 20 -22.11 4.00 -0.82
C GLN A 20 -22.51 3.32 -2.14
N ILE A 21 -21.64 2.42 -2.64
CA ILE A 21 -21.91 1.69 -3.89
C ILE A 21 -22.89 0.56 -3.57
N SER A 22 -24.02 0.53 -4.27
CA SER A 22 -25.02 -0.52 -4.08
C SER A 22 -24.51 -1.90 -4.51
N ILE A 23 -24.94 -2.94 -3.80
CA ILE A 23 -24.52 -4.31 -4.07
C ILE A 23 -24.92 -4.76 -5.48
N GLU A 24 -26.05 -4.31 -6.01
CA GLU A 24 -26.52 -4.63 -7.37
C GLU A 24 -25.58 -4.08 -8.44
N ARG A 25 -25.04 -2.87 -8.22
CA ARG A 25 -24.06 -2.27 -9.13
C ARG A 25 -22.76 -3.08 -9.13
N ILE A 26 -22.32 -3.55 -7.96
CA ILE A 26 -21.13 -4.39 -7.81
C ILE A 26 -21.35 -5.73 -8.53
N CYS A 27 -22.44 -6.42 -8.23
CA CYS A 27 -22.82 -7.68 -8.85
C CYS A 27 -22.86 -7.56 -10.39
N ARG A 28 -23.44 -6.47 -10.92
CA ARG A 28 -23.45 -6.19 -12.36
C ARG A 28 -22.06 -5.96 -12.95
N PHE A 29 -21.20 -5.23 -12.25
CA PHE A 29 -19.82 -4.96 -12.70
C PHE A 29 -18.95 -6.22 -12.73
N PHE A 30 -19.14 -7.09 -11.73
CA PHE A 30 -18.39 -8.34 -11.62
C PHE A 30 -18.99 -9.51 -12.41
N GLY A 31 -20.28 -9.44 -12.74
CA GLY A 31 -21.02 -10.57 -13.30
C GLY A 31 -21.13 -11.71 -12.27
N SER A 32 -21.38 -11.38 -11.01
CA SER A 32 -21.36 -12.32 -9.88
C SER A 32 -22.55 -12.10 -8.95
N THR A 33 -22.81 -13.05 -8.05
CA THR A 33 -23.91 -12.95 -7.08
C THR A 33 -23.50 -12.14 -5.85
N GLU A 34 -24.48 -11.65 -5.09
CA GLU A 34 -24.22 -10.99 -3.80
C GLU A 34 -23.44 -11.91 -2.84
N GLY A 35 -23.77 -13.20 -2.81
CA GLY A 35 -23.02 -14.18 -2.02
C GLY A 35 -21.56 -14.32 -2.42
N ASP A 36 -21.23 -14.16 -3.71
CA ASP A 36 -19.83 -14.16 -4.16
C ASP A 36 -19.09 -12.90 -3.75
N ILE A 37 -19.76 -11.74 -3.81
CA ILE A 37 -19.21 -10.47 -3.34
C ILE A 37 -18.97 -10.49 -1.83
N GLU A 38 -19.90 -11.03 -1.04
CA GLU A 38 -19.70 -11.16 0.42
C GLU A 38 -18.52 -12.07 0.76
N LYS A 39 -18.35 -13.19 0.05
CA LYS A 39 -17.15 -14.03 0.20
C LYS A 39 -15.86 -13.23 -0.06
N MET A 40 -15.86 -12.35 -1.06
CA MET A 40 -14.70 -11.50 -1.36
C MET A 40 -14.34 -10.54 -0.22
N TYR A 41 -15.31 -10.11 0.60
CA TYR A 41 -15.03 -9.25 1.76
C TYR A 41 -14.39 -10.01 2.94
N HIS A 42 -14.57 -11.33 3.00
CA HIS A 42 -14.05 -12.17 4.08
C HIS A 42 -12.68 -12.77 3.80
N VAL A 43 -12.15 -12.69 2.57
CA VAL A 43 -10.82 -13.22 2.26
C VAL A 43 -9.70 -12.26 2.65
N LYS A 44 -8.63 -12.82 3.24
CA LYS A 44 -7.43 -12.07 3.61
C LYS A 44 -6.65 -11.58 2.38
N SER A 45 -6.59 -12.41 1.35
CA SER A 45 -5.94 -12.13 0.06
C SER A 45 -6.88 -12.51 -1.06
N MET A 46 -6.68 -11.92 -2.23
CA MET A 46 -7.55 -12.09 -3.39
C MET A 46 -6.70 -12.23 -4.65
N ASP A 47 -7.24 -12.92 -5.64
CA ASP A 47 -6.66 -12.96 -6.98
C ASP A 47 -6.43 -11.52 -7.53
N THR A 48 -5.32 -11.35 -8.25
CA THR A 48 -4.85 -10.02 -8.66
C THR A 48 -5.74 -9.40 -9.72
N ASP A 49 -6.36 -10.19 -10.60
CA ASP A 49 -7.27 -9.67 -11.62
C ASP A 49 -8.59 -9.23 -10.97
N ILE A 50 -9.06 -9.95 -9.96
CA ILE A 50 -10.23 -9.55 -9.16
C ILE A 50 -9.91 -8.27 -8.38
N LEU A 51 -8.75 -8.19 -7.73
CA LEU A 51 -8.32 -6.98 -7.03
C LEU A 51 -8.20 -5.78 -7.97
N MET A 52 -7.68 -5.98 -9.19
CA MET A 52 -7.60 -4.94 -10.21
C MET A 52 -8.99 -4.46 -10.63
N LYS A 53 -9.99 -5.35 -10.75
CA LYS A 53 -11.39 -4.96 -10.98
C LYS A 53 -11.93 -4.10 -9.84
N TRP A 54 -11.66 -4.48 -8.58
CA TRP A 54 -12.02 -3.65 -7.43
C TRP A 54 -11.38 -2.27 -7.46
N CYS A 55 -10.09 -2.19 -7.81
CA CYS A 55 -9.41 -0.91 -7.98
C CYS A 55 -10.10 -0.01 -9.01
N LYS A 56 -10.52 -0.59 -10.15
CA LYS A 56 -11.22 0.13 -11.22
C LYS A 56 -12.61 0.59 -10.77
N LEU A 57 -13.39 -0.28 -10.14
CA LEU A 57 -14.74 0.04 -9.66
C LEU A 57 -14.73 1.15 -8.61
N LEU A 58 -13.83 1.04 -7.65
CA LEU A 58 -13.73 1.96 -6.51
C LEU A 58 -12.83 3.16 -6.78
N ARG A 59 -12.18 3.21 -7.95
CA ARG A 59 -11.18 4.23 -8.32
C ARG A 59 -10.12 4.42 -7.23
N PHE A 60 -9.74 3.31 -6.58
CA PHE A 60 -8.85 3.29 -5.43
C PHE A 60 -7.75 2.26 -5.65
N ASP A 61 -6.49 2.67 -5.49
CA ASP A 61 -5.34 1.81 -5.74
C ASP A 61 -4.97 0.98 -4.50
N PHE A 62 -5.61 -0.18 -4.36
CA PHE A 62 -5.36 -1.11 -3.25
C PHE A 62 -3.94 -1.71 -3.26
N PHE A 63 -3.23 -1.68 -4.40
CA PHE A 63 -1.86 -2.19 -4.48
C PHE A 63 -0.89 -1.38 -3.62
N ARG A 64 -1.23 -0.13 -3.33
CA ARG A 64 -0.43 0.74 -2.45
C ARG A 64 -0.26 0.21 -1.04
N PHE A 65 -1.20 -0.58 -0.55
CA PHE A 65 -1.06 -1.23 0.75
C PHE A 65 0.09 -2.24 0.75
N TYR A 66 0.19 -3.05 -0.31
CA TYR A 66 1.27 -4.01 -0.49
C TYR A 66 2.61 -3.31 -0.74
N THR A 67 2.63 -2.25 -1.56
CA THR A 67 3.83 -1.41 -1.74
C THR A 67 4.29 -0.78 -0.43
N GLY A 68 3.37 -0.27 0.39
CA GLY A 68 3.66 0.25 1.72
C GLY A 68 4.24 -0.82 2.64
N HIS A 69 3.71 -2.04 2.60
CA HIS A 69 4.25 -3.18 3.34
C HIS A 69 5.69 -3.48 2.92
N LEU A 70 5.95 -3.52 1.61
CA LEU A 70 7.28 -3.74 1.08
C LEU A 70 8.26 -2.66 1.55
N ILE A 71 7.86 -1.38 1.51
CA ILE A 71 8.70 -0.26 1.96
C ILE A 71 9.02 -0.38 3.45
N LEU A 72 8.04 -0.71 4.30
CA LEU A 72 8.20 -0.66 5.74
C LEU A 72 8.83 -1.93 6.34
N TYR A 73 8.61 -3.08 5.72
CA TYR A 73 8.90 -4.38 6.33
C TYR A 73 9.82 -5.30 5.51
N SER A 74 10.14 -4.98 4.25
CA SER A 74 11.11 -5.79 3.51
C SER A 74 12.52 -5.63 4.08
N PRO A 75 13.30 -6.72 4.22
CA PRO A 75 14.70 -6.62 4.58
C PRO A 75 15.48 -5.91 3.46
N GLN A 76 16.45 -5.07 3.84
CA GLN A 76 17.37 -4.50 2.86
C GLN A 76 18.28 -5.61 2.32
N SER A 77 18.14 -5.95 1.04
CA SER A 77 18.98 -6.96 0.42
C SER A 77 20.28 -6.33 -0.10
N ARG A 78 21.43 -6.96 0.14
CA ARG A 78 22.69 -6.58 -0.51
C ARG A 78 22.63 -6.75 -2.05
N MET A 79 21.66 -7.54 -2.53
CA MET A 79 21.46 -7.82 -3.97
C MET A 79 20.87 -6.63 -4.73
N ASP A 80 20.22 -5.68 -4.05
CA ASP A 80 19.62 -4.49 -4.68
C ASP A 80 20.68 -3.62 -5.38
N ASN A 81 21.91 -3.60 -4.86
CA ASN A 81 23.04 -2.90 -5.47
C ASN A 81 23.64 -3.67 -6.65
N ALA A 82 23.58 -5.00 -6.65
CA ALA A 82 24.09 -5.86 -7.73
C ALA A 82 23.13 -5.90 -8.93
N LEU A 83 21.82 -5.91 -8.70
CA LEU A 83 20.78 -5.89 -9.75
C LEU A 83 20.71 -4.56 -10.49
N ARG A 84 21.11 -3.45 -9.86
CA ARG A 84 21.18 -2.12 -10.50
C ARG A 84 22.28 -2.00 -11.56
N GLN A 85 23.29 -2.87 -11.55
CA GLN A 85 24.40 -2.83 -12.51
C GLN A 85 24.11 -3.58 -13.82
N LYS A 86 23.10 -4.46 -13.85
CA LYS A 86 22.72 -5.19 -15.08
C LYS A 86 21.61 -4.42 -15.81
N GLY A 87 22.01 -3.65 -16.82
CA GLY A 87 21.11 -2.94 -17.72
C GLY A 87 20.04 -3.85 -18.33
N ASN A 88 18.82 -3.32 -18.47
CA ASN A 88 17.56 -3.93 -18.93
C ASN A 88 16.60 -4.53 -17.87
N SER A 89 16.72 -4.16 -16.59
CA SER A 89 15.71 -4.53 -15.58
C SER A 89 14.51 -3.56 -15.53
N LEU A 90 13.31 -4.07 -15.23
CA LEU A 90 12.12 -3.30 -14.87
C LEU A 90 12.37 -2.57 -13.54
N VAL A 91 13.06 -1.43 -13.58
CA VAL A 91 13.37 -0.63 -12.39
C VAL A 91 12.25 0.37 -12.13
N PHE A 92 11.58 0.24 -10.99
CA PHE A 92 10.69 1.29 -10.48
C PHE A 92 11.53 2.52 -10.13
N ARG A 93 11.31 3.63 -10.85
CA ARG A 93 12.18 4.82 -10.75
C ARG A 93 12.05 5.57 -9.42
N LYS A 94 10.92 5.44 -8.69
CA LYS A 94 10.65 6.16 -7.43
C LYS A 94 9.73 5.35 -6.51
N SER A 95 10.04 5.32 -5.22
CA SER A 95 9.14 4.79 -4.19
C SER A 95 7.90 5.68 -4.05
N ILE A 96 6.72 5.07 -4.00
CA ILE A 96 5.45 5.77 -3.73
C ILE A 96 5.25 5.79 -2.22
N TYR A 97 5.43 6.97 -1.60
CA TYR A 97 5.17 7.13 -0.18
C TYR A 97 3.71 7.50 0.03
N THR A 98 2.91 6.52 0.46
CA THR A 98 1.51 6.75 0.82
C THR A 98 1.42 7.58 2.09
N GLN A 99 0.22 8.11 2.38
CA GLN A 99 0.00 8.86 3.61
C GLN A 99 0.25 7.98 4.84
N GLU A 100 -0.14 6.71 4.79
CA GLU A 100 0.09 5.75 5.87
C GLU A 100 1.57 5.45 6.09
N VAL A 101 2.38 5.34 5.02
CA VAL A 101 3.84 5.20 5.12
C VAL A 101 4.42 6.46 5.78
N LYS A 102 3.98 7.64 5.36
CA LYS A 102 4.43 8.90 5.93
C LYS A 102 4.08 8.99 7.43
N ASP A 103 2.86 8.66 7.81
CA ASP A 103 2.39 8.73 9.20
C ASP A 103 3.15 7.77 10.10
N PHE A 104 3.38 6.53 9.65
CA PHE A 104 4.21 5.56 10.37
C PHE A 104 5.62 6.10 10.62
N ILE A 105 6.25 6.69 9.60
CA ILE A 105 7.60 7.24 9.72
C ILE A 105 7.65 8.43 10.68
N LEU A 106 6.68 9.35 10.58
CA LEU A 106 6.63 10.51 11.46
C LEU A 106 6.36 10.11 12.91
N GLU A 107 5.51 9.10 13.15
CA GLU A 107 5.25 8.56 14.49
C GLU A 107 6.53 7.97 15.11
N LYS A 108 7.30 7.20 14.33
CA LYS A 108 8.57 6.61 14.80
C LYS A 108 9.60 7.67 15.21
N ILE A 109 9.67 8.77 14.46
CA ILE A 109 10.52 9.93 14.79
C ILE A 109 9.99 10.63 16.03
N LYS A 110 8.69 10.93 16.10
CA LYS A 110 8.06 11.62 17.23
C LYS A 110 8.25 10.87 18.55
N ASN A 111 8.17 9.54 18.51
CA ASN A 111 8.33 8.68 19.69
C ASN A 111 9.82 8.41 20.03
N GLY A 112 10.77 9.03 19.32
CA GLY A 112 12.21 8.87 19.56
C GLY A 112 12.78 7.50 19.19
N THR A 113 11.97 6.61 18.59
CA THR A 113 12.40 5.25 18.23
C THR A 113 13.33 5.20 17.02
N MET A 114 13.33 6.24 16.20
CA MET A 114 14.22 6.39 15.04
C MET A 114 14.62 7.85 14.83
N THR A 115 15.86 8.09 14.45
CA THR A 115 16.32 9.43 14.00
C THR A 115 15.97 9.66 12.53
N ALA A 116 16.04 10.92 12.10
CA ALA A 116 15.88 11.25 10.68
C ALA A 116 16.93 10.56 9.79
N ASN A 117 18.15 10.36 10.29
CA ASN A 117 19.20 9.64 9.57
C ASN A 117 18.88 8.15 9.45
N ASP A 118 18.39 7.51 10.52
CA ASP A 118 17.97 6.10 10.50
C ASP A 118 16.88 5.87 9.47
N VAL A 119 15.93 6.81 9.34
CA VAL A 119 14.85 6.74 8.35
C VAL A 119 15.38 6.86 6.92
N VAL A 120 16.30 7.80 6.67
CA VAL A 120 16.92 8.00 5.35
C VAL A 120 17.69 6.74 4.94
N GLU A 121 18.45 6.16 5.86
CA GLU A 121 19.23 4.95 5.58
C GLU A 121 18.33 3.72 5.42
N ARG A 122 17.34 3.56 6.31
CA ARG A 122 16.48 2.37 6.37
C ARG A 122 15.46 2.30 5.24
N TYR A 123 14.80 3.41 4.93
CA TYR A 123 13.70 3.42 3.99
C TYR A 123 14.06 4.08 2.66
N LYS A 124 15.32 4.51 2.50
CA LYS A 124 15.84 5.23 1.32
C LYS A 124 15.00 6.46 0.97
N ILE A 125 14.39 7.08 1.97
CA ILE A 125 13.62 8.30 1.83
C ILE A 125 14.60 9.46 1.69
N PRO A 126 14.56 10.24 0.60
CA PRO A 126 15.47 11.37 0.46
C PRO A 126 15.34 12.34 1.64
N LYS A 127 16.47 12.81 2.16
CA LYS A 127 16.55 13.73 3.30
C LYS A 127 15.60 14.92 3.11
N THR A 128 15.65 15.56 1.95
CA THR A 128 14.79 16.70 1.58
C THR A 128 13.30 16.37 1.62
N THR A 129 12.90 15.16 1.22
CA THR A 129 11.51 14.69 1.31
C THR A 129 11.07 14.52 2.76
N LEU A 130 11.90 13.89 3.59
CA LEU A 130 11.61 13.67 5.00
C LEU A 130 11.45 14.98 5.78
N TYR A 131 12.36 15.94 5.59
CA TYR A 131 12.26 17.24 6.26
C TYR A 131 11.00 18.01 5.83
N LYS A 132 10.56 17.90 4.57
CA LYS A 132 9.28 18.48 4.12
C LYS A 132 8.08 17.86 4.83
N TRP A 133 8.14 16.57 5.18
CA TRP A 133 7.08 15.93 5.94
C TRP A 133 7.08 16.39 7.40
N MET A 134 8.26 16.46 8.02
CA MET A 134 8.41 16.91 9.40
C MET A 134 8.00 18.37 9.60
N LYS A 135 8.23 19.25 8.62
CA LYS A 135 7.80 20.65 8.69
C LYS A 135 6.27 20.84 8.67
N LYS A 136 5.53 19.84 8.19
CA LYS A 136 4.07 19.83 8.15
C LYS A 136 3.44 19.19 9.40
N LEU A 137 4.25 18.85 10.41
CA LEU A 137 3.77 18.51 11.75
C LEU A 137 3.26 19.75 12.49
#